data_AF-A0A921H346-F1
#
_entry.id   AF-A0A921H346-F1
#
_cell.length_a   1.000
_cell.length_b   1.000
_cell.length_c   1.000
_cell.angle_alpha   90.00
_cell.angle_beta   90.00
_cell.angle_gamma   90.00
#
_symmetry.space_group_name_H-M   'P 1'
#
loop_
_entity.id
_entity.type
_entity.pdbx_description
1 polymer ?
#
loop_
_entity_poly.entity_id
_entity_poly.type
_entity_poly.pdbx_seq_one_letter_code
_entity_poly.pdbx_strand_id
1 'polypeptide(L)'
;MRLIFYLSLVILLHSCREATSRLDRVLQLAGNNASELQKVLEHYSDDSLKREAAIFLIENMPGHYTLDGPYLRQFQRVIDSMGTPYLMKKVILMQPLRYPRSRQQLRAEPDIEQMKADYLIHQIDQAFRLWITRPWLENLAFNDFLEYLLPYRIGNEPLDYWRDSMDSRLESRLQEASLYFDNQKYSPYNMAQIVYGHAVGLDFGNDNLAGIPISTKECVFSSQLQLLAYRMAGIPAAIDHVPYWADMNGFHEWTVVIDTKNKDILSGQIEMKNAPKVYRHTYSANPIPIPEEDEYIPPFFTNPFNRDVTDKYLHTSDVTITASVPVQAHHAYLAIFNGRKLRVVDWSNVQQDKACFHSMGPDIVYFPVYFEKEYQQNFAYPFILQANGTTITLRPDTTRRQSLVLTRKYPLHHNKVYHGNALVGATFQASNDPTFRNAAHIHDVTRNPNMYPVFVPVDTMRKYRYWRFNHSKIVELAEWKFKDNRGRDLTGTIIDPEGKGARLVNLFDNDPLSHGRVSHQLIVDFGHPVCISEMIYLPRNDANGIYPGNEYELFYFDLNGWQSLGCKIATGYSIEFENVPSNAVYWLRNHTVGKEERIFTIQNGKQRFW
;
A
#
# COMPACT_ATOMS: atom_id res chain seq x y z
N MET A 1 -7.22 -24.86 3.14
CA MET A 1 -7.65 -23.74 2.28
C MET A 1 -8.32 -24.19 0.98
N ARG A 2 -7.79 -25.16 0.20
CA ARG A 2 -8.45 -25.67 -1.04
C ARG A 2 -9.94 -26.06 -0.90
N LEU A 3 -10.38 -26.52 0.26
CA LEU A 3 -11.77 -26.91 0.52
C LEU A 3 -12.76 -25.73 0.60
N ILE A 4 -12.32 -24.55 1.06
CA ILE A 4 -13.15 -23.34 1.20
C ILE A 4 -13.47 -22.72 -0.16
N PHE A 5 -12.57 -22.90 -1.14
CA PHE A 5 -12.74 -22.41 -2.51
C PHE A 5 -13.85 -23.11 -3.30
N TYR A 6 -14.22 -24.34 -2.93
CA TYR A 6 -15.32 -25.05 -3.59
C TYR A 6 -16.71 -24.61 -3.08
N LEU A 7 -16.81 -24.11 -1.84
CA LEU A 7 -18.09 -23.69 -1.25
C LEU A 7 -18.62 -22.37 -1.82
N SER A 8 -17.74 -21.43 -2.20
CA SER A 8 -18.13 -20.18 -2.87
C SER A 8 -18.55 -20.39 -4.33
N LEU A 9 -18.03 -21.43 -5.00
CA LEU A 9 -18.31 -21.74 -6.41
C LEU A 9 -19.74 -22.24 -6.65
N VAL A 10 -20.37 -22.86 -5.64
CA VAL A 10 -21.70 -23.52 -5.76
C VAL A 10 -22.86 -22.52 -5.76
N ILE A 11 -22.68 -21.28 -5.28
CA ILE A 11 -23.79 -20.33 -5.08
C ILE A 11 -24.23 -19.67 -6.40
N LEU A 12 -23.35 -19.58 -7.40
CA LEU A 12 -23.63 -19.00 -8.73
C LEU A 12 -24.20 -20.02 -9.72
N LEU A 13 -24.52 -21.24 -9.29
CA LEU A 13 -25.05 -22.28 -10.16
C LEU A 13 -26.45 -21.92 -10.69
N HIS A 14 -26.47 -21.68 -12.00
CA HIS A 14 -27.44 -22.18 -12.98
C HIS A 14 -28.90 -21.67 -12.82
N SER A 15 -29.22 -20.69 -13.66
CA SER A 15 -30.57 -20.39 -14.11
C SER A 15 -31.15 -21.59 -14.87
N CYS A 16 -32.44 -21.86 -14.65
CA CYS A 16 -33.29 -22.86 -15.31
C CYS A 16 -33.22 -24.31 -14.78
N ARG A 17 -33.66 -24.51 -13.53
CA ARG A 17 -34.57 -25.59 -13.09
C ARG A 17 -35.01 -25.27 -11.65
N GLU A 18 -36.30 -24.97 -11.44
CA GLU A 18 -36.93 -24.50 -10.18
C GLU A 18 -35.98 -23.74 -9.24
N ALA A 19 -35.88 -22.41 -9.42
CA ALA A 19 -34.91 -21.59 -8.71
C ALA A 19 -35.16 -21.60 -7.19
N THR A 20 -34.51 -22.53 -6.48
CA THR A 20 -34.33 -22.48 -5.03
C THR A 20 -33.74 -21.14 -4.64
N SER A 21 -34.31 -20.50 -3.60
CA SER A 21 -33.86 -19.18 -3.15
C SER A 21 -32.39 -19.25 -2.68
N ARG A 22 -31.70 -18.10 -2.69
CA ARG A 22 -30.31 -18.03 -2.19
C ARG A 22 -30.23 -18.54 -0.75
N LEU A 23 -31.20 -18.18 0.09
CA LEU A 23 -31.34 -18.69 1.45
C LEU A 23 -31.44 -20.22 1.50
N ASP A 24 -32.29 -20.85 0.68
CA ASP A 24 -32.44 -22.31 0.66
C ASP A 24 -31.12 -23.01 0.30
N ARG A 25 -30.39 -22.47 -0.67
CA ARG A 25 -29.07 -22.99 -1.06
C ARG A 25 -28.07 -22.90 0.08
N VAL A 26 -28.04 -21.78 0.79
CA VAL A 26 -27.16 -21.57 1.94
C VAL A 26 -27.53 -22.53 3.08
N LEU A 27 -28.81 -22.72 3.36
CA LEU A 27 -29.27 -23.69 4.36
C LEU A 27 -28.87 -25.12 3.99
N GLN A 28 -28.92 -25.49 2.71
CA GLN A 28 -28.40 -26.77 2.24
C GLN A 28 -26.87 -26.88 2.44
N LEU A 29 -26.12 -25.82 2.12
CA LEU A 29 -24.66 -25.76 2.33
C LEU A 29 -24.26 -25.86 3.80
N ALA A 30 -25.10 -25.36 4.73
CA ALA A 30 -24.86 -25.46 6.16
C ALA A 30 -24.90 -26.89 6.71
N GLY A 31 -25.49 -27.84 5.97
CA GLY A 31 -25.57 -29.25 6.35
C GLY A 31 -26.17 -29.41 7.75
N ASN A 32 -25.40 -30.02 8.66
CA ASN A 32 -25.85 -30.25 10.05
C ASN A 32 -26.16 -28.96 10.81
N ASN A 33 -25.53 -27.83 10.44
CA ASN A 33 -25.72 -26.55 11.10
C ASN A 33 -26.95 -25.78 10.61
N ALA A 34 -27.65 -26.27 9.58
CA ALA A 34 -28.85 -25.63 9.04
C ALA A 34 -29.93 -25.38 10.11
N SER A 35 -30.06 -26.30 11.07
CA SER A 35 -31.03 -26.19 12.17
C SER A 35 -30.73 -25.00 13.10
N GLU A 36 -29.47 -24.63 13.31
CA GLU A 36 -29.11 -23.43 14.08
C GLU A 36 -29.50 -22.16 13.31
N LEU A 37 -29.25 -22.12 12.01
CA LEU A 37 -29.61 -20.97 11.17
C LEU A 37 -31.13 -20.80 11.05
N GLN A 38 -31.88 -21.90 10.97
CA GLN A 38 -33.36 -21.88 10.98
C GLN A 38 -33.92 -21.33 12.30
N LYS A 39 -33.36 -21.71 13.45
CA LYS A 39 -33.76 -21.16 14.76
C LYS A 39 -33.65 -19.63 14.80
N VAL A 40 -32.64 -19.04 14.15
CA VAL A 40 -32.50 -17.58 14.07
C VAL A 40 -33.63 -16.95 13.26
N LEU A 41 -34.00 -17.57 12.14
CA LEU A 41 -35.11 -17.09 11.30
C LEU A 41 -36.46 -17.23 12.00
N GLU A 42 -36.68 -18.33 12.73
CA GLU A 42 -37.88 -18.57 13.53
C GLU A 42 -37.97 -17.59 14.71
N HIS A 43 -36.85 -17.30 15.37
CA HIS A 43 -36.80 -16.35 16.49
C HIS A 43 -37.29 -14.96 16.10
N TYR A 44 -37.03 -14.53 14.86
CA TYR A 44 -37.47 -13.24 14.33
C TYR A 44 -38.73 -13.34 13.43
N SER A 45 -39.55 -14.40 13.55
CA SER A 45 -40.75 -14.55 12.71
C SER A 45 -41.69 -13.34 12.75
N ASP A 46 -41.75 -12.67 13.91
CA ASP A 46 -42.66 -11.57 14.21
C ASP A 46 -41.99 -10.18 14.12
N ASP A 47 -40.69 -10.11 13.78
CA ASP A 47 -39.93 -8.87 13.59
C ASP A 47 -39.35 -8.83 12.17
N SER A 48 -40.06 -8.17 11.24
CA SER A 48 -39.70 -8.18 9.82
C SER A 48 -38.30 -7.62 9.55
N LEU A 49 -37.89 -6.56 10.26
CA LEU A 49 -36.59 -5.94 10.06
C LEU A 49 -35.46 -6.83 10.58
N LYS A 50 -35.60 -7.40 11.78
CA LYS A 50 -34.58 -8.33 12.30
C LYS A 50 -34.52 -9.62 11.50
N ARG A 51 -35.65 -10.09 10.99
CA ARG A 51 -35.69 -11.25 10.09
C ARG A 51 -34.95 -10.97 8.79
N GLU A 52 -35.15 -9.80 8.17
CA GLU A 52 -34.42 -9.40 6.97
C GLU A 52 -32.91 -9.28 7.24
N ALA A 53 -32.53 -8.73 8.39
CA ALA A 53 -31.14 -8.69 8.84
C ALA A 53 -30.53 -10.09 9.05
N ALA A 54 -31.29 -11.02 9.65
CA ALA A 54 -30.88 -12.41 9.80
C ALA A 54 -30.69 -13.09 8.44
N ILE A 55 -31.62 -12.90 7.51
CA ILE A 55 -31.52 -13.42 6.13
C ILE A 55 -30.27 -12.86 5.45
N PHE A 56 -30.03 -11.55 5.53
CA PHE A 56 -28.83 -10.91 4.98
C PHE A 56 -27.54 -11.56 5.52
N LEU A 57 -27.44 -11.76 6.84
CA LEU A 57 -26.27 -12.35 7.45
C LEU A 57 -26.05 -13.81 7.02
N ILE A 58 -27.14 -14.59 6.96
CA ILE A 58 -27.11 -16.00 6.57
C ILE A 58 -26.75 -16.14 5.09
N GLU A 59 -27.45 -15.45 4.19
CA GLU A 59 -27.23 -15.53 2.75
C GLU A 59 -25.80 -15.16 2.31
N ASN A 60 -25.14 -14.30 3.10
CA ASN A 60 -23.77 -13.85 2.86
C ASN A 60 -22.74 -14.54 3.77
N MET A 61 -23.13 -15.50 4.61
CA MET A 61 -22.24 -16.27 5.48
C MET A 61 -21.21 -17.15 4.73
N PRO A 62 -21.54 -17.80 3.58
CA PRO A 62 -20.57 -18.60 2.85
C PRO A 62 -19.32 -17.81 2.47
N GLY A 63 -18.13 -18.34 2.82
CA GLY A 63 -16.84 -17.69 2.59
C GLY A 63 -16.27 -16.98 3.82
N HIS A 64 -17.10 -16.67 4.83
CA HIS A 64 -16.62 -16.21 6.14
C HIS A 64 -16.17 -17.40 6.98
N TYR A 65 -15.04 -17.25 7.67
CA TYR A 65 -14.45 -18.30 8.49
C TYR A 65 -13.60 -17.74 9.63
N THR A 66 -13.55 -18.50 10.71
CA THR A 66 -12.73 -18.23 11.88
C THR A 66 -11.39 -18.97 11.77
N LEU A 67 -10.31 -18.31 12.17
CA LEU A 67 -9.01 -18.96 12.31
C LEU A 67 -8.92 -19.67 13.66
N ASP A 68 -8.45 -20.92 13.64
CA ASP A 68 -8.15 -21.74 14.81
C ASP A 68 -6.89 -22.61 14.54
N GLY A 69 -6.52 -23.45 15.50
CA GLY A 69 -5.48 -24.46 15.40
C GLY A 69 -4.54 -24.42 16.61
N PRO A 70 -3.71 -25.46 16.81
CA PRO A 70 -2.76 -25.52 17.93
C PRO A 70 -1.83 -24.30 17.97
N TYR A 71 -1.36 -23.84 16.80
CA TYR A 71 -0.52 -22.65 16.67
C TYR A 71 -1.25 -21.40 17.18
N LEU A 72 -2.49 -21.14 16.72
CA LEU A 72 -3.22 -19.94 17.09
C LEU A 72 -3.60 -19.96 18.58
N ARG A 73 -3.96 -21.13 19.14
CA ARG A 73 -4.20 -21.28 20.58
C ARG A 73 -2.96 -21.01 21.42
N GLN A 74 -1.78 -21.45 20.97
CA GLN A 74 -0.53 -21.12 21.63
C GLN A 74 -0.23 -19.62 21.53
N PHE A 75 -0.41 -19.03 20.35
CA PHE A 75 -0.23 -17.60 20.12
C PHE A 75 -1.14 -16.76 21.02
N GLN A 76 -2.41 -17.15 21.17
CA GLN A 76 -3.37 -16.52 22.07
C GLN A 76 -2.93 -16.56 23.53
N ARG A 77 -2.37 -17.68 24.02
CA ARG A 77 -1.82 -17.77 25.39
C ARG A 77 -0.68 -16.80 25.63
N VAL A 78 0.17 -16.57 24.62
CA VAL A 78 1.24 -15.56 24.71
C VAL A 78 0.63 -14.16 24.82
N ILE A 79 -0.34 -13.81 23.98
CA ILE A 79 -1.04 -12.51 24.05
C ILE A 79 -1.68 -12.30 25.43
N ASP A 80 -2.28 -13.35 25.99
CA ASP A 80 -2.98 -13.32 27.28
C ASP A 80 -2.04 -13.12 28.46
N SER A 81 -0.81 -13.63 28.38
CA SER A 81 0.21 -13.41 29.41
C SER A 81 0.76 -11.98 29.47
N MET A 82 0.48 -11.14 28.46
CA MET A 82 1.09 -9.81 28.31
C MET A 82 0.19 -8.66 28.79
N GLY A 83 -1.04 -8.92 29.25
CA GLY A 83 -1.97 -7.86 29.66
C GLY A 83 -2.46 -6.99 28.50
N THR A 84 -2.49 -7.55 27.29
CA THR A 84 -2.85 -6.84 26.05
C THR A 84 -4.29 -6.31 26.09
N PRO A 85 -4.54 -5.03 25.69
CA PRO A 85 -5.91 -4.51 25.59
C PRO A 85 -6.79 -5.37 24.67
N TYR A 86 -8.08 -5.51 25.02
CA TYR A 86 -9.02 -6.40 24.34
C TYR A 86 -9.10 -6.19 22.82
N LEU A 87 -9.30 -4.93 22.38
CA LEU A 87 -9.34 -4.56 20.97
C LEU A 87 -8.03 -4.92 20.23
N MET A 88 -6.89 -4.73 20.88
CA MET A 88 -5.59 -5.08 20.28
C MET A 88 -5.42 -6.59 20.17
N LYS A 89 -5.79 -7.35 21.21
CA LYS A 89 -5.76 -8.82 21.18
C LYS A 89 -6.52 -9.35 19.98
N LYS A 90 -7.71 -8.80 19.71
CA LYS A 90 -8.52 -9.14 18.54
C LYS A 90 -7.79 -8.97 17.21
N VAL A 91 -7.19 -7.81 17.00
CA VAL A 91 -6.46 -7.50 15.76
C VAL A 91 -5.17 -8.33 15.65
N ILE A 92 -4.46 -8.52 16.76
CA ILE A 92 -3.22 -9.33 16.82
C ILE A 92 -3.51 -10.78 16.41
N LEU A 93 -4.63 -11.36 16.85
CA LEU A 93 -5.02 -12.73 16.50
C LEU A 93 -5.27 -12.95 14.99
N MET A 94 -5.54 -11.89 14.22
CA MET A 94 -5.66 -11.97 12.76
C MET A 94 -4.31 -11.87 12.03
N GLN A 95 -3.29 -11.29 12.65
CA GLN A 95 -1.99 -11.03 11.99
C GLN A 95 -1.27 -12.27 11.47
N PRO A 96 -1.30 -13.46 12.14
CA PRO A 96 -0.68 -14.66 11.62
C PRO A 96 -1.05 -15.02 10.18
N LEU A 97 -2.27 -14.70 9.74
CA LEU A 97 -2.73 -14.97 8.38
C LEU A 97 -1.88 -14.24 7.32
N ARG A 98 -1.22 -13.13 7.67
CA ARG A 98 -0.43 -12.32 6.73
C ARG A 98 0.96 -12.90 6.47
N TYR A 99 1.47 -13.76 7.35
CA TYR A 99 2.84 -14.27 7.30
C TYR A 99 2.86 -15.71 6.78
N PRO A 100 3.54 -16.02 5.66
CA PRO A 100 3.47 -17.34 5.02
C PRO A 100 3.77 -18.53 5.94
N ARG A 101 4.77 -18.42 6.83
CA ARG A 101 5.14 -19.47 7.78
C ARG A 101 4.05 -19.72 8.83
N SER A 102 3.42 -18.67 9.33
CA SER A 102 2.32 -18.77 10.29
C SER A 102 1.04 -19.24 9.61
N ARG A 103 0.71 -18.71 8.43
CA ARG A 103 -0.48 -19.05 7.64
C ARG A 103 -0.62 -20.55 7.40
N GLN A 104 0.46 -21.25 7.09
CA GLN A 104 0.45 -22.70 6.83
C GLN A 104 0.04 -23.55 8.04
N GLN A 105 0.12 -22.98 9.25
CA GLN A 105 -0.22 -23.65 10.52
C GLN A 105 -1.63 -23.32 11.01
N LEU A 106 -2.35 -22.45 10.30
CA LEU A 106 -3.71 -22.05 10.65
C LEU A 106 -4.72 -23.02 10.07
N ARG A 107 -5.78 -23.29 10.84
CA ARG A 107 -6.98 -23.97 10.40
C ARG A 107 -8.08 -22.92 10.21
N ALA A 108 -8.76 -22.97 9.08
CA ALA A 108 -9.94 -22.17 8.84
C ALA A 108 -11.19 -23.01 9.11
N GLU A 109 -12.12 -22.43 9.85
CA GLU A 109 -13.36 -23.06 10.27
C GLU A 109 -14.53 -22.23 9.72
N PRO A 110 -15.24 -22.70 8.68
CA PRO A 110 -16.31 -21.95 8.03
C PRO A 110 -17.43 -21.62 9.01
N ASP A 111 -17.87 -20.36 9.02
CA ASP A 111 -18.92 -19.92 9.94
C ASP A 111 -20.24 -20.65 9.68
N ILE A 112 -20.55 -20.92 8.41
CA ILE A 112 -21.78 -21.62 7.99
C ILE A 112 -21.94 -23.01 8.62
N GLU A 113 -20.82 -23.67 8.94
CA GLU A 113 -20.81 -25.02 9.52
C GLU A 113 -20.84 -24.99 11.07
N GLN A 114 -20.66 -23.84 11.71
CA GLN A 114 -20.42 -23.76 13.15
C GLN A 114 -21.24 -22.69 13.90
N MET A 115 -21.81 -21.72 13.18
CA MET A 115 -22.54 -20.60 13.74
C MET A 115 -23.67 -21.08 14.66
N LYS A 116 -23.72 -20.53 15.88
CA LYS A 116 -24.76 -20.83 16.87
C LYS A 116 -25.88 -19.82 16.83
N ALA A 117 -27.11 -20.30 17.02
CA ALA A 117 -28.30 -19.47 16.95
C ALA A 117 -28.29 -18.37 18.02
N ASP A 118 -27.97 -18.71 19.26
CA ASP A 118 -27.90 -17.79 20.39
C ASP A 118 -26.87 -16.67 20.17
N TYR A 119 -25.69 -17.02 19.65
CA TYR A 119 -24.67 -16.06 19.28
C TYR A 119 -25.16 -15.10 18.20
N LEU A 120 -25.71 -15.61 17.09
CA LEU A 120 -26.13 -14.77 15.97
C LEU A 120 -27.30 -13.85 16.35
N ILE A 121 -28.29 -14.38 17.08
CA ILE A 121 -29.40 -13.61 17.67
C ILE A 121 -28.86 -12.48 18.54
N HIS A 122 -27.92 -12.78 19.45
CA HIS A 122 -27.33 -11.77 20.31
C HIS A 122 -26.64 -10.65 19.52
N GLN A 123 -25.86 -11.00 18.48
CA GLN A 123 -25.17 -10.00 17.66
C GLN A 123 -26.15 -9.11 16.88
N ILE A 124 -27.23 -9.70 16.35
CA ILE A 124 -28.31 -8.96 15.69
C ILE A 124 -28.95 -7.99 16.69
N ASP A 125 -29.34 -8.47 17.87
CA ASP A 125 -29.96 -7.64 18.90
C ASP A 125 -29.07 -6.50 19.37
N GLN A 126 -27.77 -6.75 19.57
CA GLN A 126 -26.81 -5.68 19.92
C GLN A 126 -26.67 -4.65 18.80
N ALA A 127 -26.63 -5.07 17.53
CA ALA A 127 -26.57 -4.15 16.39
C ALA A 127 -27.83 -3.28 16.30
N PHE A 128 -29.02 -3.88 16.45
CA PHE A 128 -30.29 -3.13 16.48
C PHE A 128 -30.38 -2.19 17.69
N ARG A 129 -29.91 -2.61 18.87
CA ARG A 129 -29.83 -1.74 20.04
C ARG A 129 -28.99 -0.50 19.74
N LEU A 130 -27.81 -0.65 19.14
CA LEU A 130 -27.00 0.50 18.73
C LEU A 130 -27.75 1.37 17.71
N TRP A 131 -28.31 0.76 16.66
CA TRP A 131 -29.01 1.47 15.60
C TRP A 131 -30.19 2.32 16.11
N ILE A 132 -30.95 1.81 17.08
CA ILE A 132 -32.11 2.51 17.66
C ILE A 132 -31.70 3.57 18.69
N THR A 133 -30.68 3.29 19.51
CA THR A 133 -30.38 4.11 20.70
C THR A 133 -29.34 5.20 20.47
N ARG A 134 -28.51 5.10 19.42
CA ARG A 134 -27.47 6.09 19.15
C ARG A 134 -28.00 7.23 18.26
N PRO A 135 -28.01 8.49 18.71
CA PRO A 135 -28.58 9.60 17.94
C PRO A 135 -27.91 9.86 16.59
N TRP A 136 -26.62 9.56 16.45
CA TRP A 136 -25.91 9.71 15.17
C TRP A 136 -26.34 8.68 14.11
N LEU A 137 -27.14 7.68 14.47
CA LEU A 137 -27.64 6.64 13.56
C LEU A 137 -29.07 6.87 13.06
N GLU A 138 -29.75 7.93 13.54
CA GLU A 138 -31.17 8.21 13.25
C GLU A 138 -31.52 8.17 11.76
N ASN A 139 -30.60 8.62 10.90
CA ASN A 139 -30.82 8.70 9.45
C ASN A 139 -30.10 7.59 8.66
N LEU A 140 -29.47 6.61 9.31
CA LEU A 140 -28.75 5.54 8.63
C LEU A 140 -29.75 4.64 7.90
N ALA A 141 -29.62 4.54 6.57
CA ALA A 141 -30.46 3.66 5.76
C ALA A 141 -30.28 2.21 6.17
N PHE A 142 -31.36 1.42 6.12
CA PHE A 142 -31.34 0.02 6.53
C PHE A 142 -30.27 -0.80 5.78
N ASN A 143 -30.10 -0.59 4.47
CA ASN A 143 -29.05 -1.28 3.70
C ASN A 143 -27.62 -0.94 4.17
N ASP A 144 -27.37 0.29 4.59
CA ASP A 144 -26.07 0.68 5.16
C ASP A 144 -25.89 0.09 6.56
N PHE A 145 -26.97 -0.03 7.34
CA PHE A 145 -26.96 -0.78 8.59
C PHE A 145 -26.57 -2.24 8.37
N LEU A 146 -27.20 -2.94 7.41
CA LEU A 146 -26.91 -4.33 7.06
C LEU A 146 -25.43 -4.54 6.70
N GLU A 147 -24.85 -3.64 5.91
CA GLU A 147 -23.50 -3.82 5.38
C GLU A 147 -22.39 -3.34 6.33
N TYR A 148 -22.64 -2.25 7.08
CA TYR A 148 -21.57 -1.52 7.75
C TYR A 148 -21.64 -1.49 9.27
N LEU A 149 -22.73 -1.99 9.87
CA LEU A 149 -22.88 -2.05 11.33
C LEU A 149 -23.33 -3.42 11.85
N LEU A 150 -24.24 -4.08 11.15
CA LEU A 150 -24.77 -5.40 11.48
C LEU A 150 -23.72 -6.53 11.50
N PRO A 151 -22.74 -6.61 10.60
CA PRO A 151 -21.90 -7.81 10.47
C PRO A 151 -21.21 -8.20 11.78
N TYR A 152 -21.36 -9.45 12.21
CA TYR A 152 -20.85 -9.91 13.51
C TYR A 152 -19.31 -10.01 13.57
N ARG A 153 -18.63 -9.79 12.45
CA ARG A 153 -17.17 -9.84 12.33
C ARG A 153 -16.62 -8.74 11.42
N ILE A 154 -15.30 -8.54 11.46
CA ILE A 154 -14.56 -7.60 10.59
C ILE A 154 -13.52 -8.26 9.70
N GLY A 155 -13.13 -9.51 10.00
CA GLY A 155 -12.13 -10.26 9.24
C GLY A 155 -12.22 -11.74 9.56
N ASN A 156 -11.13 -12.34 10.04
CA ASN A 156 -11.07 -13.76 10.40
C ASN A 156 -10.76 -13.98 11.89
N GLU A 157 -11.07 -12.99 12.72
CA GLU A 157 -10.92 -13.04 14.16
C GLU A 157 -11.76 -14.16 14.79
N PRO A 158 -11.33 -14.72 15.94
CA PRO A 158 -12.18 -15.58 16.75
C PRO A 158 -13.49 -14.89 17.13
N LEU A 159 -14.60 -15.60 16.94
CA LEU A 159 -15.93 -15.12 17.33
C LEU A 159 -16.05 -15.07 18.85
N ASP A 160 -16.54 -13.94 19.35
CA ASP A 160 -16.94 -13.72 20.74
C ASP A 160 -17.95 -12.55 20.81
N TYR A 161 -18.27 -12.14 22.04
CA TYR A 161 -19.21 -11.07 22.36
C TYR A 161 -18.58 -9.66 22.38
N TRP A 162 -17.80 -9.32 21.36
CA TRP A 162 -17.03 -8.06 21.32
C TRP A 162 -17.86 -6.78 21.39
N ARG A 163 -19.09 -6.77 20.88
CA ARG A 163 -20.00 -5.61 21.00
C ARG A 163 -20.28 -5.24 22.46
N ASP A 164 -20.15 -6.19 23.39
CA ASP A 164 -20.39 -5.97 24.82
C ASP A 164 -19.13 -5.57 25.59
N SER A 165 -17.98 -5.52 24.90
CA SER A 165 -16.66 -5.27 25.50
C SER A 165 -16.21 -3.81 25.36
N MET A 166 -17.15 -2.88 25.31
CA MET A 166 -16.87 -1.45 25.21
C MET A 166 -16.14 -0.93 26.44
N ASP A 167 -15.05 -0.19 26.22
CA ASP A 167 -14.34 0.50 27.31
C ASP A 167 -15.23 1.56 27.96
N SER A 168 -15.28 1.57 29.30
CA SER A 168 -16.17 2.47 30.04
C SER A 168 -15.81 3.95 29.88
N ARG A 169 -14.53 4.28 29.66
CA ARG A 169 -14.10 5.66 29.39
C ARG A 169 -14.54 6.07 28.00
N LEU A 170 -14.44 5.18 27.02
CA LEU A 170 -14.96 5.45 25.68
C LEU A 170 -16.47 5.67 25.72
N GLU A 171 -17.24 4.79 26.37
CA GLU A 171 -18.69 4.94 26.51
C GLU A 171 -19.06 6.27 27.20
N SER A 172 -18.37 6.64 28.29
CA SER A 172 -18.59 7.91 28.98
C SER A 172 -18.36 9.12 28.08
N ARG A 173 -17.30 9.12 27.26
CA ARG A 173 -17.02 10.22 26.31
C ARG A 173 -18.06 10.30 25.19
N LEU A 174 -18.55 9.16 24.70
CA LEU A 174 -19.62 9.14 23.69
C LEU A 174 -20.94 9.64 24.28
N GLN A 175 -21.25 9.27 25.52
CA GLN A 175 -22.43 9.76 26.25
C GLN A 175 -22.34 11.26 26.50
N GLU A 176 -21.20 11.77 26.96
CA GLU A 176 -20.95 13.20 27.14
C GLU A 176 -21.16 13.96 25.82
N ALA A 177 -20.57 13.48 24.72
CA ALA A 177 -20.75 14.10 23.42
C ALA A 177 -22.20 14.09 22.93
N SER A 178 -22.92 13.00 23.19
CA SER A 178 -24.34 12.86 22.87
C SER A 178 -25.24 13.75 23.75
N LEU A 179 -24.82 14.09 24.96
CA LEU A 179 -25.60 14.92 25.89
C LEU A 179 -25.38 16.42 25.66
N TYR A 180 -24.15 16.83 25.35
CA TYR A 180 -23.76 18.24 25.42
C TYR A 180 -23.34 18.86 24.08
N PHE A 181 -22.97 18.08 23.05
CA PHE A 181 -22.41 18.61 21.81
C PHE A 181 -23.31 18.37 20.60
N ASP A 182 -24.25 19.28 20.34
CA ASP A 182 -25.19 19.18 19.21
C ASP A 182 -24.50 19.11 17.84
N ASN A 183 -23.31 19.73 17.71
CA ASN A 183 -22.50 19.64 16.50
C ASN A 183 -21.89 18.24 16.27
N GLN A 184 -21.86 17.36 17.28
CA GLN A 184 -21.31 16.01 17.19
C GLN A 184 -22.38 14.93 17.24
N LYS A 185 -23.37 15.09 18.12
CA LYS A 185 -24.40 14.11 18.49
C LYS A 185 -25.08 13.42 17.31
N TYR A 186 -25.31 14.13 16.20
CA TYR A 186 -26.04 13.65 15.03
C TYR A 186 -25.14 13.42 13.79
N SER A 187 -23.85 13.12 13.99
CA SER A 187 -22.91 12.80 12.91
C SER A 187 -22.04 11.59 13.27
N PRO A 188 -22.16 10.48 12.53
CA PRO A 188 -21.24 9.34 12.62
C PRO A 188 -19.78 9.76 12.50
N TYR A 189 -19.47 10.68 11.57
CA TYR A 189 -18.12 11.18 11.35
C TYR A 189 -17.53 11.88 12.59
N ASN A 190 -18.29 12.76 13.24
CA ASN A 190 -17.81 13.47 14.42
C ASN A 190 -17.64 12.54 15.62
N MET A 191 -18.57 11.59 15.82
CA MET A 191 -18.43 10.57 16.86
C MET A 191 -17.23 9.66 16.59
N ALA A 192 -16.91 9.37 15.33
CA ALA A 192 -15.74 8.60 14.95
C ALA A 192 -14.42 9.26 15.36
N GLN A 193 -14.32 10.59 15.42
CA GLN A 193 -13.11 11.27 15.90
C GLN A 193 -12.80 10.95 17.37
N ILE A 194 -13.84 10.80 18.20
CA ILE A 194 -13.70 10.41 19.61
C ILE A 194 -13.18 8.97 19.71
N VAL A 195 -13.78 8.07 18.94
CA VAL A 195 -13.40 6.64 18.92
C VAL A 195 -12.01 6.44 18.33
N TYR A 196 -11.66 7.18 17.28
CA TYR A 196 -10.32 7.17 16.68
C TYR A 196 -9.27 7.53 17.71
N GLY A 197 -9.45 8.64 18.43
CA GLY A 197 -8.53 9.07 19.48
C GLY A 197 -8.33 8.04 20.60
N HIS A 198 -9.39 7.28 20.94
CA HIS A 198 -9.29 6.16 21.88
C HIS A 198 -8.51 4.98 21.29
N ALA A 199 -8.82 4.57 20.06
CA ALA A 199 -8.18 3.44 19.39
C ALA A 199 -6.68 3.66 19.14
N VAL A 200 -6.28 4.85 18.67
CA VAL A 200 -4.85 5.17 18.43
C VAL A 200 -4.07 5.46 19.71
N GLY A 201 -4.77 5.73 20.82
CA GLY A 201 -4.18 5.85 22.15
C GLY A 201 -3.81 4.50 22.77
N LEU A 202 -4.25 3.38 22.18
CA LEU A 202 -3.87 2.05 22.62
C LEU A 202 -2.40 1.78 22.27
N ASP A 203 -1.59 1.50 23.29
CA ASP A 203 -0.19 1.12 23.14
C ASP A 203 -0.02 -0.36 23.50
N PHE A 204 0.81 -1.06 22.73
CA PHE A 204 1.16 -2.45 22.97
C PHE A 204 2.61 -2.65 23.41
N GLY A 205 3.45 -1.60 23.43
CA GLY A 205 4.81 -1.63 23.98
C GLY A 205 5.77 -2.68 23.40
N ASN A 206 5.30 -3.54 22.49
CA ASN A 206 6.03 -4.64 21.89
C ASN A 206 5.76 -4.70 20.39
N ASP A 207 6.77 -4.33 19.60
CA ASP A 207 6.67 -4.30 18.15
C ASP A 207 6.85 -5.68 17.49
N ASN A 208 7.03 -6.74 18.28
CA ASN A 208 7.14 -8.11 17.77
C ASN A 208 6.56 -9.16 18.72
N LEU A 209 5.61 -9.96 18.22
CA LEU A 209 5.04 -11.07 18.97
C LEU A 209 5.30 -12.39 18.27
N ALA A 210 6.14 -13.24 18.88
CA ALA A 210 6.47 -14.56 18.34
C ALA A 210 6.92 -14.55 16.86
N GLY A 211 7.72 -13.55 16.47
CA GLY A 211 8.22 -13.39 15.11
C GLY A 211 7.26 -12.65 14.16
N ILE A 212 6.12 -12.18 14.65
CA ILE A 212 5.15 -11.36 13.92
C ILE A 212 5.36 -9.89 14.30
N PRO A 213 5.83 -9.03 13.39
CA PRO A 213 5.83 -7.59 13.59
C PRO A 213 4.43 -7.07 13.88
N ILE A 214 4.30 -6.28 14.95
CA ILE A 214 3.07 -5.61 15.36
C ILE A 214 3.34 -4.11 15.35
N SER A 215 2.49 -3.33 14.69
CA SER A 215 2.60 -1.88 14.73
C SER A 215 1.23 -1.24 14.53
N THR A 216 0.81 -0.42 15.49
CA THR A 216 -0.40 0.41 15.39
C THR A 216 -0.31 1.48 14.31
N LYS A 217 0.88 1.68 13.71
CA LYS A 217 1.12 2.61 12.60
C LYS A 217 1.07 1.94 11.22
N GLU A 218 1.01 0.60 11.17
CA GLU A 218 0.89 -0.12 9.91
C GLU A 218 -0.57 -0.12 9.43
N CYS A 219 -0.77 0.09 8.12
CA CYS A 219 -2.10 0.41 7.55
C CYS A 219 -3.15 -0.69 7.76
N VAL A 220 -2.79 -1.97 7.64
CA VAL A 220 -3.73 -3.08 7.85
C VAL A 220 -4.11 -3.18 9.31
N PHE A 221 -3.11 -3.17 10.20
CA PHE A 221 -3.34 -3.25 11.65
C PHE A 221 -4.20 -2.08 12.14
N SER A 222 -3.85 -0.86 11.76
CA SER A 222 -4.54 0.35 12.21
C SER A 222 -5.97 0.41 11.67
N SER A 223 -6.21 -0.03 10.43
CA SER A 223 -7.55 -0.06 9.82
C SER A 223 -8.46 -1.12 10.46
N GLN A 224 -7.91 -2.30 10.79
CA GLN A 224 -8.67 -3.33 11.52
C GLN A 224 -9.02 -2.89 12.94
N LEU A 225 -8.08 -2.25 13.64
CA LEU A 225 -8.31 -1.72 14.98
C LEU A 225 -9.39 -0.63 14.99
N GLN A 226 -9.31 0.31 14.04
CA GLN A 226 -10.30 1.36 13.86
C GLN A 226 -11.68 0.79 13.50
N LEU A 227 -11.76 -0.14 12.56
CA LEU A 227 -13.04 -0.75 12.15
C LEU A 227 -13.73 -1.46 13.32
N LEU A 228 -12.96 -2.23 14.12
CA LEU A 228 -13.49 -2.91 15.30
C LEU A 228 -14.02 -1.91 16.33
N ALA A 229 -13.24 -0.86 16.64
CA ALA A 229 -13.64 0.17 17.60
C ALA A 229 -14.87 0.96 17.11
N TYR A 230 -14.92 1.33 15.83
CA TYR A 230 -16.04 2.02 15.23
C TYR A 230 -17.33 1.21 15.32
N ARG A 231 -17.33 -0.03 14.82
CA ARG A 231 -18.56 -0.84 14.84
C ARG A 231 -18.99 -1.19 16.26
N MET A 232 -18.05 -1.31 17.21
CA MET A 232 -18.37 -1.54 18.63
C MET A 232 -19.13 -0.34 19.21
N ALA A 233 -18.78 0.87 18.78
CA ALA A 233 -19.40 2.12 19.21
C ALA A 233 -20.70 2.46 18.49
N GLY A 234 -21.12 1.66 17.50
CA GLY A 234 -22.26 2.02 16.65
C GLY A 234 -21.89 3.06 15.59
N ILE A 235 -20.66 3.05 15.08
CA ILE A 235 -20.27 3.85 13.92
C ILE A 235 -20.23 2.91 12.71
N PRO A 236 -21.05 3.14 11.68
CA PRO A 236 -21.06 2.33 10.48
C PRO A 236 -19.78 2.63 9.69
N ALA A 237 -19.02 1.58 9.40
CA ALA A 237 -17.70 1.72 8.81
C ALA A 237 -17.31 0.50 7.96
N ALA A 238 -16.32 0.68 7.10
CA ALA A 238 -15.70 -0.38 6.29
C ALA A 238 -14.19 -0.12 6.13
N ILE A 239 -13.47 -1.09 5.56
CA ILE A 239 -12.08 -0.90 5.12
C ILE A 239 -12.09 -0.78 3.60
N ASP A 240 -11.48 0.29 3.10
CA ASP A 240 -11.17 0.48 1.68
C ASP A 240 -9.67 0.26 1.46
N HIS A 241 -9.30 -0.25 0.29
CA HIS A 241 -7.90 -0.52 -0.03
C HIS A 241 -7.57 -0.38 -1.51
N VAL A 242 -6.33 0.02 -1.77
CA VAL A 242 -5.70 -0.08 -3.09
C VAL A 242 -4.81 -1.33 -3.08
N PRO A 243 -5.13 -2.38 -3.87
CA PRO A 243 -4.36 -3.63 -3.85
C PRO A 243 -2.94 -3.41 -4.34
N TYR A 244 -2.74 -2.50 -5.30
CA TYR A 244 -1.43 -2.08 -5.80
C TYR A 244 -1.48 -0.64 -6.32
N TRP A 245 -0.58 0.22 -5.85
CA TRP A 245 -0.41 1.57 -6.41
C TRP A 245 0.18 1.50 -7.81
N ALA A 246 -0.29 2.37 -8.71
CA ALA A 246 0.28 2.47 -10.04
C ALA A 246 1.62 3.21 -10.00
N ASP A 247 1.71 4.34 -9.32
CA ASP A 247 2.87 5.26 -9.34
C ASP A 247 3.94 4.98 -8.27
N MET A 248 3.71 4.01 -7.39
CA MET A 248 4.67 3.56 -6.39
C MET A 248 4.54 2.06 -6.08
N ASN A 249 5.51 1.49 -5.38
CA ASN A 249 5.44 0.08 -4.95
C ASN A 249 4.59 -0.09 -3.69
N GLY A 250 3.93 -1.25 -3.58
CA GLY A 250 3.12 -1.62 -2.42
C GLY A 250 1.62 -1.35 -2.61
N PHE A 251 0.91 -1.41 -1.49
CA PHE A 251 -0.54 -1.31 -1.36
C PHE A 251 -0.88 -0.38 -0.19
N HIS A 252 -2.16 -0.11 0.06
CA HIS A 252 -2.60 0.66 1.24
C HIS A 252 -4.03 0.31 1.61
N GLU A 253 -4.34 0.33 2.91
CA GLU A 253 -5.67 0.12 3.48
C GLU A 253 -6.02 1.27 4.44
N TRP A 254 -7.28 1.68 4.46
CA TRP A 254 -7.78 2.68 5.40
C TRP A 254 -9.23 2.39 5.78
N THR A 255 -9.66 2.88 6.95
CA THR A 255 -11.05 2.78 7.38
C THR A 255 -11.85 3.97 6.83
N VAL A 256 -13.07 3.70 6.37
CA VAL A 256 -14.06 4.71 6.00
C VAL A 256 -15.23 4.69 6.98
N VAL A 257 -15.77 5.86 7.28
CA VAL A 257 -17.00 6.04 8.05
C VAL A 257 -18.13 6.31 7.06
N ILE A 258 -19.26 5.64 7.24
CA ILE A 258 -20.46 5.84 6.43
C ILE A 258 -21.29 6.93 7.11
N ASP A 259 -21.32 8.11 6.52
CA ASP A 259 -22.05 9.25 7.08
C ASP A 259 -23.15 9.68 6.11
N THR A 260 -24.34 9.95 6.63
CA THR A 260 -25.52 10.28 5.82
C THR A 260 -25.50 11.72 5.33
N LYS A 261 -24.65 12.58 5.92
CA LYS A 261 -24.49 14.01 5.59
C LYS A 261 -23.19 14.27 4.87
N ASN A 262 -22.11 13.62 5.29
CA ASN A 262 -20.78 13.79 4.71
C ASN A 262 -20.46 12.65 3.76
N LYS A 263 -19.78 12.92 2.65
CA LYS A 263 -19.29 11.83 1.79
C LYS A 263 -18.34 10.93 2.58
N ASP A 264 -18.44 9.61 2.39
CA ASP A 264 -17.61 8.55 3.00
C ASP A 264 -16.08 8.65 2.71
N ILE A 265 -15.60 9.77 2.18
CA ILE A 265 -14.26 9.91 1.60
C ILE A 265 -13.45 10.80 2.52
N LEU A 266 -12.43 10.21 3.15
CA LEU A 266 -11.36 10.98 3.76
C LEU A 266 -10.59 11.67 2.63
N SER A 267 -10.75 12.99 2.51
CA SER A 267 -9.84 13.81 1.71
C SER A 267 -8.40 13.49 2.14
N GLY A 268 -7.54 13.19 1.17
CA GLY A 268 -6.13 12.86 1.42
C GLY A 268 -5.68 11.42 1.16
N GLN A 269 -6.56 10.39 1.21
CA GLN A 269 -6.08 8.99 1.18
C GLN A 269 -5.43 8.59 -0.16
N ILE A 270 -5.95 9.15 -1.25
CA ILE A 270 -5.42 8.98 -2.61
C ILE A 270 -4.82 10.27 -3.16
N GLU A 271 -4.85 11.38 -2.40
CA GLU A 271 -4.27 12.64 -2.88
C GLU A 271 -2.77 12.42 -3.09
N MET A 272 -2.29 12.75 -4.29
CA MET A 272 -0.90 12.54 -4.73
C MET A 272 -0.50 11.11 -5.14
N LYS A 273 -1.43 10.17 -5.27
CA LYS A 273 -1.14 8.82 -5.76
C LYS A 273 -2.11 8.38 -6.85
N ASN A 274 -1.65 7.49 -7.71
CA ASN A 274 -2.48 6.93 -8.78
C ASN A 274 -2.97 5.53 -8.37
N ALA A 275 -4.24 5.44 -7.99
CA ALA A 275 -4.92 4.19 -7.73
C ALA A 275 -5.56 3.65 -9.01
N PRO A 276 -5.20 2.44 -9.50
CA PRO A 276 -5.89 1.85 -10.63
C PRO A 276 -7.31 1.42 -10.27
N LYS A 277 -7.51 0.99 -9.02
CA LYS A 277 -8.75 0.55 -8.41
C LYS A 277 -8.72 0.78 -6.90
N VAL A 278 -9.89 1.00 -6.31
CA VAL A 278 -10.12 0.99 -4.87
C VAL A 278 -11.21 -0.02 -4.55
N TYR A 279 -10.93 -0.97 -3.66
CA TYR A 279 -11.88 -2.00 -3.25
C TYR A 279 -12.29 -1.81 -1.79
N ARG A 280 -13.58 -1.99 -1.51
CA ARG A 280 -14.15 -2.00 -0.17
C ARG A 280 -14.36 -3.43 0.30
N HIS A 281 -13.93 -3.73 1.53
CA HIS A 281 -14.31 -4.95 2.21
C HIS A 281 -15.79 -4.89 2.62
N THR A 282 -16.58 -5.81 2.08
CA THR A 282 -18.02 -5.97 2.37
C THR A 282 -18.27 -7.30 3.09
N TYR A 283 -19.32 -7.36 3.91
CA TYR A 283 -19.84 -8.64 4.38
C TYR A 283 -20.61 -9.35 3.27
N SER A 284 -21.32 -8.59 2.43
CA SER A 284 -22.01 -9.17 1.28
C SER A 284 -21.05 -9.63 0.18
N ALA A 285 -21.43 -10.70 -0.50
CA ALA A 285 -20.69 -11.24 -1.64
C ALA A 285 -20.96 -10.40 -2.91
N ASN A 286 -19.90 -10.08 -3.64
CA ASN A 286 -19.92 -9.35 -4.92
C ASN A 286 -19.58 -10.29 -6.09
N PRO A 287 -19.88 -9.90 -7.34
CA PRO A 287 -19.48 -10.66 -8.52
C PRO A 287 -17.97 -10.89 -8.58
N ILE A 288 -17.60 -12.12 -8.94
CA ILE A 288 -16.22 -12.57 -9.19
C ILE A 288 -16.17 -13.29 -10.54
N PRO A 289 -15.00 -13.40 -11.19
CA PRO A 289 -14.88 -14.23 -12.38
C PRO A 289 -15.17 -15.69 -12.02
N ILE A 290 -16.04 -16.32 -12.80
CA ILE A 290 -16.45 -17.72 -12.58
C ILE A 290 -15.60 -18.57 -13.52
N PRO A 291 -14.64 -19.37 -13.03
CA PRO A 291 -13.79 -20.15 -13.91
C PRO A 291 -14.62 -21.09 -14.80
N GLU A 292 -14.31 -21.09 -16.10
CA GLU A 292 -14.76 -22.16 -17.01
C GLU A 292 -13.71 -23.28 -17.03
N GLU A 293 -14.16 -24.53 -16.87
CA GLU A 293 -13.29 -25.72 -16.80
C GLU A 293 -12.17 -25.60 -15.74
N ASP A 294 -10.90 -25.65 -16.14
CA ASP A 294 -9.72 -25.53 -15.29
C ASP A 294 -9.04 -24.15 -15.35
N GLU A 295 -9.78 -23.12 -15.79
CA GLU A 295 -9.28 -21.75 -15.89
C GLU A 295 -8.75 -21.23 -14.55
N TYR A 296 -7.57 -20.62 -14.60
CA TYR A 296 -6.94 -20.03 -13.44
C TYR A 296 -7.49 -18.62 -13.15
N ILE A 297 -8.07 -18.45 -11.97
CA ILE A 297 -8.46 -17.15 -11.44
C ILE A 297 -7.40 -16.65 -10.44
N PRO A 298 -6.86 -15.43 -10.63
CA PRO A 298 -5.92 -14.85 -9.67
C PRO A 298 -6.53 -14.77 -8.26
N PRO A 299 -5.80 -15.13 -7.19
CA PRO A 299 -6.36 -15.27 -5.85
C PRO A 299 -7.12 -14.05 -5.32
N PHE A 300 -6.73 -12.83 -5.70
CA PHE A 300 -7.45 -11.61 -5.29
C PHE A 300 -8.91 -11.61 -5.76
N PHE A 301 -9.17 -12.10 -6.98
CA PHE A 301 -10.51 -12.13 -7.57
C PHE A 301 -11.31 -13.38 -7.19
N THR A 302 -10.74 -14.31 -6.41
CA THR A 302 -11.50 -15.41 -5.80
C THR A 302 -12.23 -14.99 -4.51
N ASN A 303 -11.92 -13.80 -3.98
CA ASN A 303 -12.56 -13.27 -2.78
C ASN A 303 -13.77 -12.40 -3.15
N PRO A 304 -15.02 -12.85 -2.91
CA PRO A 304 -16.21 -12.09 -3.27
C PRO A 304 -16.46 -10.87 -2.36
N PHE A 305 -15.70 -10.73 -1.26
CA PHE A 305 -15.89 -9.64 -0.29
C PHE A 305 -15.13 -8.36 -0.67
N ASN A 306 -14.68 -8.26 -1.92
CA ASN A 306 -14.03 -7.07 -2.48
C ASN A 306 -14.99 -6.39 -3.47
N ARG A 307 -15.60 -5.27 -3.06
CA ARG A 307 -16.45 -4.47 -3.94
C ARG A 307 -15.67 -3.31 -4.53
N ASP A 308 -15.72 -3.12 -5.85
CA ASP A 308 -15.16 -1.93 -6.49
C ASP A 308 -15.91 -0.67 -6.02
N VAL A 309 -15.16 0.31 -5.50
CA VAL A 309 -15.64 1.63 -5.08
C VAL A 309 -14.78 2.75 -5.66
N THR A 310 -14.05 2.48 -6.75
CA THR A 310 -13.10 3.41 -7.37
C THR A 310 -13.73 4.76 -7.70
N ASP A 311 -14.96 4.76 -8.21
CA ASP A 311 -15.74 5.98 -8.56
C ASP A 311 -16.08 6.87 -7.37
N LYS A 312 -16.00 6.34 -6.14
CA LYS A 312 -16.13 7.18 -4.94
C LYS A 312 -14.90 8.07 -4.77
N TYR A 313 -13.73 7.65 -5.23
CA TYR A 313 -12.47 8.32 -4.93
C TYR A 313 -11.96 9.22 -6.06
N LEU A 314 -12.07 8.76 -7.31
CA LEU A 314 -11.50 9.44 -8.46
C LEU A 314 -12.49 9.47 -9.63
N HIS A 315 -12.27 10.40 -10.55
CA HIS A 315 -12.86 10.29 -11.88
C HIS A 315 -12.25 9.10 -12.60
N THR A 316 -13.11 8.29 -13.21
CA THR A 316 -12.72 7.03 -13.86
C THR A 316 -13.18 7.01 -15.31
N SER A 317 -12.77 5.98 -16.03
CA SER A 317 -13.28 5.70 -17.38
C SER A 317 -13.39 4.21 -17.61
N ASP A 318 -14.37 3.82 -18.41
CA ASP A 318 -14.47 2.46 -18.93
C ASP A 318 -13.49 2.28 -20.09
N VAL A 319 -12.83 1.13 -20.13
CA VAL A 319 -11.85 0.81 -21.16
C VAL A 319 -12.23 -0.51 -21.83
N THR A 320 -12.39 -0.47 -23.15
CA THR A 320 -12.54 -1.66 -23.97
C THR A 320 -11.25 -1.96 -24.72
N ILE A 321 -10.70 -3.16 -24.53
CA ILE A 321 -9.57 -3.67 -25.32
C ILE A 321 -10.12 -4.62 -26.38
N THR A 322 -9.81 -4.34 -27.65
CA THR A 322 -10.15 -5.22 -28.79
C THR A 322 -8.87 -5.83 -29.34
N ALA A 323 -8.67 -7.12 -29.11
CA ALA A 323 -7.52 -7.87 -29.57
C ALA A 323 -7.81 -9.37 -29.50
N SER A 324 -7.21 -10.17 -30.37
CA SER A 324 -7.38 -11.62 -30.35
C SER A 324 -6.91 -12.20 -29.02
N VAL A 325 -7.84 -12.74 -28.25
CA VAL A 325 -7.56 -13.49 -27.04
C VAL A 325 -7.63 -14.97 -27.40
N PRO A 326 -6.72 -15.83 -26.93
CA PRO A 326 -6.84 -17.27 -27.17
C PRO A 326 -8.21 -17.79 -26.72
N VAL A 327 -8.82 -18.67 -27.52
CA VAL A 327 -10.20 -19.17 -27.32
C VAL A 327 -10.42 -19.80 -25.94
N GLN A 328 -9.37 -20.31 -25.33
CA GLN A 328 -9.38 -20.94 -24.01
C GLN A 328 -9.40 -19.96 -22.81
N ALA A 329 -9.23 -18.66 -23.04
CA ALA A 329 -9.26 -17.65 -21.98
C ALA A 329 -10.61 -16.93 -21.96
N HIS A 330 -11.42 -17.25 -20.95
CA HIS A 330 -12.77 -16.70 -20.77
C HIS A 330 -12.72 -15.37 -20.03
N HIS A 331 -11.69 -15.16 -19.21
CA HIS A 331 -11.44 -13.91 -18.50
C HIS A 331 -10.14 -13.25 -18.96
N ALA A 332 -10.20 -11.92 -19.09
CA ALA A 332 -9.07 -11.04 -19.29
C ALA A 332 -8.89 -10.13 -18.10
N TYR A 333 -7.67 -9.63 -17.92
CA TYR A 333 -7.28 -8.79 -16.79
C TYR A 333 -6.51 -7.57 -17.26
N LEU A 334 -6.63 -6.48 -16.50
CA LEU A 334 -5.69 -5.37 -16.57
C LEU A 334 -4.69 -5.49 -15.43
N ALA A 335 -3.42 -5.44 -15.78
CA ALA A 335 -2.31 -5.38 -14.84
C ALA A 335 -1.64 -4.00 -14.83
N ILE A 336 -0.98 -3.68 -13.72
CA ILE A 336 -0.04 -2.57 -13.59
C ILE A 336 1.32 -3.09 -13.18
N PHE A 337 2.38 -2.32 -13.39
CA PHE A 337 3.68 -2.64 -12.82
C PHE A 337 3.68 -2.25 -11.33
N ASN A 338 4.04 -3.17 -10.42
CA ASN A 338 4.23 -2.90 -8.99
C ASN A 338 5.16 -3.96 -8.38
N GLY A 339 6.26 -3.50 -7.75
CA GLY A 339 7.22 -4.38 -7.08
C GLY A 339 7.93 -5.33 -8.04
N ARG A 340 8.42 -4.81 -9.18
CA ARG A 340 9.11 -5.56 -10.26
C ARG A 340 8.27 -6.66 -10.93
N LYS A 341 6.95 -6.56 -10.84
CA LYS A 341 6.02 -7.53 -11.42
C LYS A 341 4.82 -6.81 -12.03
N LEU A 342 4.23 -7.43 -13.04
CA LEU A 342 2.88 -7.08 -13.46
C LEU A 342 1.90 -7.68 -12.45
N ARG A 343 0.98 -6.86 -11.95
CA ARG A 343 -0.01 -7.20 -10.93
C ARG A 343 -1.38 -6.87 -11.47
N VAL A 344 -2.24 -7.87 -11.58
CA VAL A 344 -3.63 -7.69 -11.99
C VAL A 344 -4.40 -6.87 -10.95
N VAL A 345 -5.22 -5.95 -11.44
CA VAL A 345 -5.98 -4.99 -10.63
C VAL A 345 -7.46 -4.95 -11.00
N ASP A 346 -7.84 -5.40 -12.19
CA ASP A 346 -9.23 -5.59 -12.59
C ASP A 346 -9.38 -6.78 -13.54
N TRP A 347 -10.61 -7.25 -13.72
CA TRP A 347 -10.97 -8.39 -14.57
C TRP A 347 -12.20 -8.08 -15.44
N SER A 348 -12.35 -8.83 -16.53
CA SER A 348 -13.52 -8.75 -17.41
C SER A 348 -13.75 -10.08 -18.14
N ASN A 349 -15.00 -10.37 -18.50
CA ASN A 349 -15.32 -11.45 -19.42
C ASN A 349 -14.83 -11.11 -20.83
N VAL A 350 -14.33 -12.10 -21.55
CA VAL A 350 -13.96 -11.96 -22.96
C VAL A 350 -15.17 -12.31 -23.82
N GLN A 351 -15.60 -11.36 -24.65
CA GLN A 351 -16.70 -11.56 -25.59
C GLN A 351 -16.31 -11.06 -26.97
N GLN A 352 -16.28 -11.95 -27.98
CA GLN A 352 -15.94 -11.59 -29.36
C GLN A 352 -14.63 -10.78 -29.48
N ASP A 353 -13.54 -11.28 -28.87
CA ASP A 353 -12.23 -10.62 -28.82
C ASP A 353 -12.24 -9.23 -28.14
N LYS A 354 -13.22 -8.97 -27.28
CA LYS A 354 -13.31 -7.75 -26.47
C LYS A 354 -13.34 -8.05 -24.99
N ALA A 355 -12.58 -7.27 -24.24
CA ALA A 355 -12.63 -7.22 -22.78
C ALA A 355 -12.95 -5.78 -22.34
N CYS A 356 -13.96 -5.61 -21.50
CA CYS A 356 -14.44 -4.30 -21.04
C CYS A 356 -14.23 -4.15 -19.54
N PHE A 357 -13.38 -3.21 -19.14
CA PHE A 357 -13.05 -2.92 -17.75
C PHE A 357 -13.74 -1.62 -17.35
N HIS A 358 -14.52 -1.66 -16.28
CA HIS A 358 -15.32 -0.51 -15.85
C HIS A 358 -14.55 0.34 -14.84
N SER A 359 -14.84 1.62 -14.70
CA SER A 359 -14.35 2.45 -13.59
C SER A 359 -12.82 2.38 -13.37
N MET A 360 -12.03 2.52 -14.43
CA MET A 360 -10.56 2.47 -14.36
C MET A 360 -9.95 3.83 -13.99
N GLY A 361 -8.93 3.82 -13.14
CA GLY A 361 -8.19 5.03 -12.77
C GLY A 361 -7.33 5.62 -13.90
N PRO A 362 -7.41 6.93 -14.17
CA PRO A 362 -6.65 7.56 -15.24
C PRO A 362 -5.19 7.84 -14.85
N ASP A 363 -4.41 8.28 -15.84
CA ASP A 363 -2.98 8.59 -15.76
C ASP A 363 -2.13 7.40 -15.28
N ILE A 364 -2.46 6.22 -15.80
CA ILE A 364 -1.82 4.94 -15.48
C ILE A 364 -1.46 4.19 -16.77
N VAL A 365 -0.33 3.48 -16.75
CA VAL A 365 0.02 2.49 -17.76
C VAL A 365 -0.57 1.13 -17.37
N TYR A 366 -1.46 0.62 -18.19
CA TYR A 366 -2.09 -0.68 -18.04
C TYR A 366 -1.53 -1.71 -19.03
N PHE A 367 -1.47 -2.96 -18.59
CA PHE A 367 -1.00 -4.12 -19.33
C PHE A 367 -2.17 -5.11 -19.50
N PRO A 368 -2.72 -5.26 -20.72
CA PRO A 368 -3.73 -6.27 -20.99
C PRO A 368 -3.14 -7.68 -20.94
N VAL A 369 -3.64 -8.50 -20.02
CA VAL A 369 -3.14 -9.86 -19.79
C VAL A 369 -4.25 -10.89 -19.63
N TYR A 370 -3.94 -12.14 -19.91
CA TYR A 370 -4.76 -13.31 -19.59
C TYR A 370 -3.89 -14.37 -18.91
N PHE A 371 -4.50 -15.44 -18.45
CA PHE A 371 -3.80 -16.56 -17.83
C PHE A 371 -3.96 -17.82 -18.66
N GLU A 372 -2.85 -18.44 -19.00
CA GLU A 372 -2.81 -19.82 -19.49
C GLU A 372 -2.29 -20.69 -18.35
N LYS A 373 -3.21 -21.42 -17.69
CA LYS A 373 -2.95 -21.99 -16.36
C LYS A 373 -2.46 -20.88 -15.42
N GLU A 374 -1.43 -21.11 -14.62
CA GLU A 374 -0.90 -20.08 -13.71
C GLU A 374 0.04 -19.07 -14.40
N TYR A 375 0.26 -19.18 -15.73
CA TYR A 375 1.19 -18.33 -16.46
C TYR A 375 0.48 -17.12 -17.07
N GLN A 376 0.90 -15.94 -16.63
CA GLN A 376 0.41 -14.66 -17.15
C GLN A 376 0.98 -14.38 -18.55
N GLN A 377 0.12 -14.10 -19.51
CA GLN A 377 0.47 -13.80 -20.92
C GLN A 377 -0.14 -12.46 -21.34
N ASN A 378 0.51 -11.73 -22.24
CA ASN A 378 -0.05 -10.51 -22.81
C ASN A 378 -0.88 -10.85 -24.06
N PHE A 379 -2.05 -10.24 -24.21
CA PHE A 379 -2.84 -10.36 -25.44
C PHE A 379 -2.90 -9.06 -26.25
N ALA A 380 -2.43 -7.95 -25.67
CA ALA A 380 -2.29 -6.67 -26.36
C ALA A 380 -1.12 -5.85 -25.81
N TYR A 381 -0.74 -4.81 -26.55
CA TYR A 381 0.28 -3.86 -26.11
C TYR A 381 -0.19 -3.05 -24.88
N PRO A 382 0.73 -2.64 -23.99
CA PRO A 382 0.38 -1.75 -22.89
C PRO A 382 -0.13 -0.40 -23.43
N PHE A 383 -0.92 0.29 -22.63
CA PHE A 383 -1.48 1.59 -22.99
C PHE A 383 -1.55 2.53 -21.79
N ILE A 384 -1.49 3.83 -22.06
CA ILE A 384 -1.79 4.87 -21.08
C ILE A 384 -3.28 5.16 -21.13
N LEU A 385 -3.98 5.07 -20.00
CA LEU A 385 -5.31 5.67 -19.85
C LEU A 385 -5.15 7.13 -19.43
N GLN A 386 -5.69 8.06 -20.20
CA GLN A 386 -5.59 9.50 -19.90
C GLN A 386 -6.79 9.98 -19.07
N ALA A 387 -6.63 11.12 -18.39
CA ALA A 387 -7.68 11.74 -17.57
C ALA A 387 -9.01 12.07 -18.30
N ASN A 388 -8.98 12.20 -19.62
CA ASN A 388 -10.17 12.39 -20.46
C ASN A 388 -10.80 11.07 -20.95
N GLY A 389 -10.30 9.91 -20.49
CA GLY A 389 -10.77 8.59 -20.89
C GLY A 389 -10.18 8.05 -22.20
N THR A 390 -9.33 8.81 -22.92
CA THR A 390 -8.70 8.30 -24.14
C THR A 390 -7.48 7.43 -23.82
N THR A 391 -7.17 6.48 -24.72
CA THR A 391 -6.02 5.58 -24.56
C THR A 391 -4.91 5.90 -25.55
N ILE A 392 -3.66 5.75 -25.12
CA ILE A 392 -2.46 5.82 -25.97
C ILE A 392 -1.74 4.47 -25.91
N THR A 393 -1.74 3.73 -27.02
CA THR A 393 -1.05 2.44 -27.11
C THR A 393 0.47 2.61 -27.20
N LEU A 394 1.19 1.87 -26.37
CA LEU A 394 2.65 1.86 -26.28
C LEU A 394 3.22 0.65 -27.02
N ARG A 395 3.16 0.71 -28.34
CA ARG A 395 3.79 -0.27 -29.24
C ARG A 395 5.23 0.18 -29.56
N PRO A 396 6.26 -0.60 -29.19
CA PRO A 396 7.64 -0.24 -29.47
C PRO A 396 7.88 -0.07 -30.98
N ASP A 397 8.38 1.09 -31.37
CA ASP A 397 8.80 1.37 -32.74
C ASP A 397 10.27 0.99 -32.89
N THR A 398 10.49 -0.10 -33.62
CA THR A 398 11.83 -0.62 -33.83
C THR A 398 12.61 0.04 -34.96
N THR A 399 11.96 0.91 -35.73
CA THR A 399 12.58 1.64 -36.85
C THR A 399 13.08 3.01 -36.41
N ARG A 400 12.37 3.65 -35.47
CA ARG A 400 12.78 4.92 -34.86
C ARG A 400 13.51 4.68 -33.54
N ARG A 401 14.83 4.82 -33.59
CA ARG A 401 15.77 4.60 -32.49
C ARG A 401 16.16 5.90 -31.81
N GLN A 402 16.47 5.86 -30.51
CA GLN A 402 16.91 7.00 -29.72
C GLN A 402 18.02 6.60 -28.72
N SER A 403 18.78 7.60 -28.27
CA SER A 403 19.69 7.45 -27.14
C SER A 403 19.05 8.00 -25.87
N LEU A 404 19.18 7.27 -24.77
CA LEU A 404 18.63 7.63 -23.47
C LEU A 404 19.76 7.84 -22.47
N VAL A 405 19.77 8.99 -21.80
CA VAL A 405 20.62 9.23 -20.63
C VAL A 405 19.74 9.17 -19.38
N LEU A 406 19.94 8.13 -18.58
CA LEU A 406 19.12 7.85 -17.40
C LEU A 406 19.88 8.23 -16.13
N THR A 407 19.18 8.87 -15.20
CA THR A 407 19.77 9.35 -13.93
C THR A 407 19.11 8.74 -12.70
N ARG A 408 17.95 8.09 -12.85
CA ARG A 408 17.23 7.40 -11.76
C ARG A 408 16.46 6.19 -12.26
N LYS A 409 16.24 5.23 -11.36
CA LYS A 409 15.40 4.02 -11.57
C LYS A 409 14.03 4.08 -10.90
N TYR A 410 13.77 5.12 -10.10
CA TYR A 410 12.53 5.31 -9.33
C TYR A 410 12.18 6.81 -9.26
N PRO A 411 10.89 7.20 -9.24
CA PRO A 411 10.48 8.58 -9.15
C PRO A 411 10.96 9.27 -7.86
N LEU A 412 11.20 10.57 -7.98
CA LEU A 412 11.51 11.42 -6.84
C LEU A 412 10.21 11.91 -6.21
N HIS A 413 10.00 11.62 -4.93
CA HIS A 413 8.82 12.10 -4.20
C HIS A 413 9.15 13.31 -3.35
N HIS A 414 8.21 14.27 -3.27
CA HIS A 414 8.39 15.53 -2.54
C HIS A 414 8.71 15.31 -1.04
N ASN A 415 8.12 14.29 -0.43
CA ASN A 415 8.36 13.92 0.97
C ASN A 415 9.74 13.29 1.21
N LYS A 416 10.49 12.94 0.15
CA LYS A 416 11.86 12.44 0.24
C LYS A 416 12.89 13.58 0.14
N VAL A 417 12.60 14.68 -0.58
CA VAL A 417 13.59 15.75 -0.84
C VAL A 417 13.74 16.79 0.26
N TYR A 418 12.93 16.75 1.32
CA TYR A 418 12.95 17.77 2.38
C TYR A 418 14.32 17.90 3.09
N HIS A 419 15.08 16.80 3.20
CA HIS A 419 16.43 16.83 3.76
C HIS A 419 17.38 17.72 2.95
N GLY A 420 17.23 17.74 1.62
CA GLY A 420 18.01 18.63 0.77
C GLY A 420 17.64 20.10 0.91
N ASN A 421 16.40 20.43 1.32
CA ASN A 421 16.03 21.81 1.67
C ASN A 421 16.77 22.28 2.93
N ALA A 422 17.05 21.37 3.87
CA ALA A 422 17.79 21.70 5.08
C ALA A 422 19.25 22.10 4.79
N LEU A 423 19.82 21.67 3.67
CA LEU A 423 21.19 22.06 3.26
C LEU A 423 21.28 23.49 2.71
N VAL A 424 20.16 24.11 2.32
CA VAL A 424 20.20 25.44 1.69
C VAL A 424 20.72 26.48 2.68
N GLY A 425 21.77 27.19 2.29
CA GLY A 425 22.53 28.12 3.13
C GLY A 425 23.75 27.50 3.80
N ALA A 426 24.10 26.25 3.49
CA ALA A 426 25.38 25.67 3.88
C ALA A 426 26.53 26.19 2.99
N THR A 427 27.72 26.28 3.56
CA THR A 427 28.93 26.72 2.86
C THR A 427 30.06 25.72 3.02
N PHE A 428 30.85 25.56 1.97
CA PHE A 428 32.08 24.78 1.96
C PHE A 428 33.27 25.72 1.86
N GLN A 429 34.27 25.48 2.70
CA GLN A 429 35.45 26.34 2.83
C GLN A 429 36.72 25.49 3.00
N ALA A 430 37.88 26.04 2.63
CA ALA A 430 39.16 25.37 2.76
C ALA A 430 40.23 26.30 3.38
N SER A 431 41.17 25.76 4.15
CA SER A 431 42.17 26.54 4.87
C SER A 431 43.45 25.72 5.14
N ASN A 432 44.58 26.41 5.31
CA ASN A 432 45.79 25.83 5.92
C ASN A 432 45.94 26.20 7.41
N ASP A 433 45.07 27.08 7.92
CA ASP A 433 44.92 27.45 9.32
C ASP A 433 43.71 26.71 9.92
N PRO A 434 43.88 25.89 10.98
CA PRO A 434 42.79 25.13 11.60
C PRO A 434 41.70 26.01 12.23
N THR A 435 41.95 27.30 12.45
CA THR A 435 40.97 28.25 12.98
C THR A 435 40.07 28.87 11.90
N PHE A 436 40.37 28.64 10.62
CA PHE A 436 39.62 29.17 9.47
C PHE A 436 39.47 30.71 9.43
N ARG A 437 40.37 31.47 10.08
CA ARG A 437 40.35 32.95 10.07
C ARG A 437 40.45 33.54 8.66
N ASN A 438 41.28 32.93 7.80
CA ASN A 438 41.48 33.33 6.40
C ASN A 438 41.10 32.20 5.44
N ALA A 439 39.95 31.57 5.68
CA ALA A 439 39.49 30.46 4.85
C ALA A 439 39.13 30.91 3.43
N ALA A 440 39.52 30.10 2.44
CA ALA A 440 39.02 30.23 1.08
C ALA A 440 37.57 29.73 1.00
N HIS A 441 36.71 30.52 0.38
CA HIS A 441 35.37 30.09 0.03
C HIS A 441 35.42 29.12 -1.16
N ILE A 442 34.72 27.99 -1.07
CA ILE A 442 34.67 26.96 -2.12
C ILE A 442 33.30 26.91 -2.79
N HIS A 443 32.21 26.82 -2.01
CA HIS A 443 30.86 26.64 -2.57
C HIS A 443 29.76 27.05 -1.59
N ASP A 444 28.67 27.58 -2.14
CA ASP A 444 27.42 27.86 -1.43
C ASP A 444 26.31 26.90 -1.91
N VAL A 445 25.60 26.29 -0.96
CA VAL A 445 24.38 25.53 -1.27
C VAL A 445 23.20 26.48 -1.39
N THR A 446 22.96 27.00 -2.59
CA THR A 446 21.90 28.00 -2.85
C THR A 446 20.54 27.39 -3.19
N ARG A 447 20.48 26.09 -3.50
CA ARG A 447 19.25 25.36 -3.86
C ARG A 447 19.30 23.92 -3.39
N ASN A 448 18.13 23.31 -3.24
CA ASN A 448 17.99 21.90 -2.92
C ASN A 448 18.58 21.03 -4.06
N PRO A 449 19.55 20.15 -3.78
CA PRO A 449 20.09 19.20 -4.77
C PRO A 449 19.09 18.14 -5.23
N ASN A 450 17.93 18.01 -4.58
CA ASN A 450 16.87 17.07 -4.93
C ASN A 450 17.36 15.61 -5.06
N MET A 451 18.21 15.19 -4.11
CA MET A 451 18.84 13.86 -4.07
C MET A 451 19.82 13.55 -5.22
N TYR A 452 20.17 14.54 -6.05
CA TYR A 452 21.25 14.39 -7.03
C TYR A 452 22.60 14.72 -6.40
N PRO A 453 23.68 14.06 -6.86
CA PRO A 453 25.04 14.46 -6.50
C PRO A 453 25.31 15.87 -7.02
N VAL A 454 26.00 16.67 -6.20
CA VAL A 454 26.50 17.98 -6.63
C VAL A 454 28.01 17.90 -6.79
N PHE A 455 28.47 18.19 -8.00
CA PHE A 455 29.87 18.27 -8.36
C PHE A 455 30.32 19.72 -8.28
N VAL A 456 31.36 19.97 -7.49
CA VAL A 456 31.92 21.30 -7.26
C VAL A 456 33.38 21.26 -7.72
N PRO A 457 33.69 21.81 -8.91
CA PRO A 457 35.06 21.97 -9.35
C PRO A 457 35.84 22.88 -8.40
N VAL A 458 37.10 22.56 -8.14
CA VAL A 458 37.98 23.32 -7.25
C VAL A 458 39.24 23.75 -8.00
N ASP A 459 39.71 24.98 -7.73
CA ASP A 459 40.98 25.48 -8.25
C ASP A 459 42.18 24.63 -7.78
N THR A 460 42.74 23.86 -8.72
CA THR A 460 43.87 22.97 -8.48
C THR A 460 45.21 23.69 -8.26
N MET A 461 45.29 25.01 -8.50
CA MET A 461 46.51 25.79 -8.27
C MET A 461 46.79 26.02 -6.78
N ARG A 462 45.78 25.81 -5.93
CA ARG A 462 45.88 25.99 -4.47
C ARG A 462 45.83 24.65 -3.75
N LYS A 463 46.47 24.59 -2.58
CA LYS A 463 46.47 23.42 -1.70
C LYS A 463 45.99 23.80 -0.31
N TYR A 464 45.10 23.00 0.25
CA TYR A 464 44.52 23.21 1.57
C TYR A 464 44.57 21.93 2.40
N ARG A 465 44.88 22.05 3.68
CA ARG A 465 44.90 20.93 4.63
C ARG A 465 43.53 20.67 5.25
N TYR A 466 42.82 21.74 5.61
CA TYR A 466 41.55 21.67 6.33
C TYR A 466 40.39 22.06 5.43
N TRP A 467 39.34 21.27 5.46
CA TRP A 467 38.12 21.48 4.68
C TRP A 467 36.93 21.50 5.62
N ARG A 468 36.08 22.52 5.50
CA ARG A 468 34.97 22.77 6.41
C ARG A 468 33.66 22.81 5.66
N PHE A 469 32.71 22.00 6.12
CA PHE A 469 31.28 22.24 5.95
C PHE A 469 30.80 23.12 7.09
N ASN A 470 30.03 24.17 6.79
CA ASN A 470 29.48 25.08 7.79
C ASN A 470 28.02 25.43 7.48
N HIS A 471 27.16 25.40 8.49
CA HIS A 471 25.76 25.76 8.37
C HIS A 471 25.16 26.22 9.71
N SER A 472 24.07 26.99 9.66
CA SER A 472 23.36 27.48 10.85
C SER A 472 22.33 26.50 11.40
N LYS A 473 22.14 25.35 10.73
CA LYS A 473 21.17 24.32 11.11
C LYS A 473 21.82 22.95 11.09
N ILE A 474 21.16 22.04 11.79
CA ILE A 474 21.43 20.62 11.75
C ILE A 474 20.99 20.06 10.40
N VAL A 475 21.87 19.31 9.75
CA VAL A 475 21.64 18.71 8.43
C VAL A 475 22.07 17.26 8.37
N GLU A 476 21.64 16.59 7.32
CA GLU A 476 22.05 15.22 7.02
C GLU A 476 22.63 15.13 5.61
N LEU A 477 23.83 14.56 5.51
CA LEU A 477 24.52 14.27 4.26
C LEU A 477 24.72 12.76 4.16
N ALA A 478 24.54 12.22 2.95
CA ALA A 478 24.90 10.85 2.63
C ALA A 478 26.39 10.77 2.32
N GLU A 479 26.92 11.67 1.49
CA GLU A 479 28.32 11.63 1.06
C GLU A 479 28.93 13.03 1.01
N TRP A 480 30.23 13.11 1.30
CA TRP A 480 31.10 14.26 1.04
C TRP A 480 32.48 13.77 0.60
N LYS A 481 32.73 13.77 -0.72
CA LYS A 481 33.93 13.22 -1.34
C LYS A 481 34.84 14.31 -1.89
N PHE A 482 36.12 13.99 -1.96
CA PHE A 482 37.15 14.85 -2.55
C PHE A 482 37.98 14.05 -3.53
N LYS A 483 38.22 14.60 -4.71
CA LYS A 483 39.04 13.96 -5.75
C LYS A 483 40.30 14.77 -6.04
N ASP A 484 41.39 14.05 -6.31
CA ASP A 484 42.62 14.65 -6.82
C ASP A 484 42.55 14.90 -8.34
N ASN A 485 43.62 15.46 -8.92
CA ASN A 485 43.69 15.79 -10.34
C ASN A 485 43.69 14.55 -11.27
N ARG A 486 43.81 13.34 -10.70
CA ARG A 486 43.70 12.07 -11.42
C ARG A 486 42.34 11.40 -11.20
N GLY A 487 41.42 12.07 -10.50
CA GLY A 487 40.08 11.56 -10.20
C GLY A 487 40.04 10.52 -9.07
N ARG A 488 41.11 10.38 -8.29
CA ARG A 488 41.18 9.42 -7.17
C ARG A 488 40.61 10.06 -5.91
N ASP A 489 39.84 9.28 -5.16
CA ASP A 489 39.26 9.73 -3.89
C ASP A 489 40.36 9.97 -2.84
N LEU A 490 40.22 11.05 -2.08
CA LEU A 490 41.08 11.44 -0.98
C LEU A 490 40.34 11.28 0.35
N THR A 491 41.01 10.73 1.35
CA THR A 491 40.48 10.53 2.70
C THR A 491 41.23 11.37 3.73
N GLY A 492 40.52 11.94 4.69
CA GLY A 492 41.10 12.69 5.81
C GLY A 492 40.44 12.31 7.13
N THR A 493 40.98 12.85 8.23
CA THR A 493 40.45 12.66 9.58
C THR A 493 39.30 13.62 9.83
N ILE A 494 38.18 13.10 10.33
CA ILE A 494 37.00 13.89 10.67
C ILE A 494 37.20 14.57 12.03
N ILE A 495 36.91 15.85 12.10
CA ILE A 495 36.87 16.64 13.33
C ILE A 495 35.47 17.25 13.44
N ASP A 496 34.76 16.91 14.51
CA ASP A 496 33.49 17.54 14.92
C ASP A 496 33.77 18.51 16.07
N PRO A 497 33.86 19.83 15.81
CA PRO A 497 34.19 20.80 16.85
C PRO A 497 33.19 20.85 18.00
N GLU A 498 31.92 20.47 17.76
CA GLU A 498 30.86 20.52 18.76
C GLU A 498 30.63 19.19 19.47
N GLY A 499 31.10 18.07 18.90
CA GLY A 499 30.87 16.72 19.41
C GLY A 499 29.39 16.31 19.44
N LYS A 500 28.55 16.95 18.60
CA LYS A 500 27.09 16.75 18.54
C LYS A 500 26.63 16.06 17.25
N GLY A 501 27.56 15.79 16.33
CA GLY A 501 27.27 15.02 15.14
C GLY A 501 26.94 13.56 15.46
N ALA A 502 26.26 12.88 14.55
CA ALA A 502 25.95 11.47 14.69
C ALA A 502 26.27 10.73 13.40
N ARG A 503 26.90 9.55 13.51
CA ARG A 503 27.26 8.69 12.38
C ARG A 503 28.07 9.41 11.29
N LEU A 504 28.99 10.29 11.68
CA LEU A 504 29.74 11.14 10.75
C LEU A 504 30.63 10.35 9.76
N VAL A 505 31.05 9.14 10.15
CA VAL A 505 31.80 8.24 9.27
C VAL A 505 31.03 7.86 8.00
N ASN A 506 29.70 7.88 8.07
CA ASN A 506 28.82 7.57 6.94
C ASN A 506 28.99 8.56 5.78
N LEU A 507 29.45 9.80 6.03
CA LEU A 507 29.67 10.78 4.96
C LEU A 507 30.79 10.37 3.98
N PHE A 508 31.52 9.30 4.28
CA PHE A 508 32.71 8.87 3.54
C PHE A 508 32.73 7.35 3.29
N ASP A 509 31.61 6.65 3.47
CA ASP A 509 31.55 5.18 3.37
C ASP A 509 31.21 4.66 1.96
N ASN A 510 30.93 5.55 1.01
CA ASN A 510 30.50 5.26 -0.36
C ASN A 510 29.15 4.55 -0.45
N ASP A 511 28.33 4.58 0.60
CA ASP A 511 26.97 4.08 0.59
C ASP A 511 25.95 5.23 0.55
N PRO A 512 25.30 5.50 -0.61
CA PRO A 512 24.31 6.57 -0.70
C PRO A 512 23.08 6.38 0.19
N LEU A 513 22.82 5.18 0.73
CA LEU A 513 21.73 4.96 1.71
C LEU A 513 22.14 5.33 3.14
N SER A 514 23.43 5.30 3.44
CA SER A 514 23.96 5.74 4.71
C SER A 514 23.85 7.28 4.80
N HIS A 515 23.81 7.81 6.02
CA HIS A 515 23.90 9.25 6.25
C HIS A 515 24.44 9.56 7.64
N GLY A 516 25.11 10.69 7.74
CA GLY A 516 25.52 11.29 9.00
C GLY A 516 24.82 12.62 9.23
N ARG A 517 24.60 12.93 10.51
CA ARG A 517 24.00 14.19 10.98
C ARG A 517 25.12 15.14 11.39
N VAL A 518 25.18 16.30 10.74
CA VAL A 518 26.11 17.38 11.06
C VAL A 518 25.35 18.45 11.85
N SER A 519 25.91 18.91 12.98
CA SER A 519 25.28 19.90 13.86
C SER A 519 25.28 21.29 13.24
N HIS A 520 26.46 21.90 13.12
CA HIS A 520 26.67 23.18 12.43
C HIS A 520 27.93 23.14 11.57
N GLN A 521 28.96 22.47 12.06
CA GLN A 521 30.26 22.43 11.41
C GLN A 521 30.79 21.00 11.36
N LEU A 522 31.47 20.66 10.27
CA LEU A 522 32.28 19.47 10.15
C LEU A 522 33.59 19.82 9.46
N ILE A 523 34.71 19.35 9.98
CA ILE A 523 36.04 19.59 9.39
C ILE A 523 36.64 18.25 8.97
N VAL A 524 37.30 18.23 7.81
CA VAL A 524 38.19 17.17 7.36
C VAL A 524 39.62 17.70 7.39
N ASP A 525 40.50 17.01 8.12
CA ASP A 525 41.95 17.27 8.15
C ASP A 525 42.68 16.18 7.35
N PHE A 526 43.33 16.58 6.25
CA PHE A 526 44.16 15.67 5.44
C PHE A 526 45.57 15.42 6.03
N GLY A 527 45.91 16.03 7.17
CA GLY A 527 47.22 15.96 7.82
C GLY A 527 48.28 16.85 7.15
N HIS A 528 48.12 17.16 5.86
CA HIS A 528 48.98 18.04 5.08
C HIS A 528 48.15 18.74 3.97
N PRO A 529 48.64 19.86 3.39
CA PRO A 529 47.94 20.52 2.30
C PRO A 529 47.82 19.63 1.05
N VAL A 530 46.60 19.35 0.63
CA VAL A 530 46.30 18.54 -0.57
C VAL A 530 45.74 19.40 -1.70
N CYS A 531 45.95 18.94 -2.93
CA CYS A 531 45.33 19.52 -4.13
C CYS A 531 44.06 18.74 -4.44
N ILE A 532 42.93 19.42 -4.49
CA ILE A 532 41.61 18.86 -4.81
C ILE A 532 41.14 19.47 -6.12
N SER A 533 40.69 18.64 -7.05
CA SER A 533 40.13 19.04 -8.35
C SER A 533 38.61 19.15 -8.31
N GLU A 534 37.97 18.31 -7.49
CA GLU A 534 36.52 18.23 -7.39
C GLU A 534 36.12 17.81 -5.98
N MET A 535 35.11 18.50 -5.45
CA MET A 535 34.37 18.12 -4.26
C MET A 535 32.98 17.64 -4.70
N ILE A 536 32.54 16.49 -4.19
CA ILE A 536 31.21 15.95 -4.46
C ILE A 536 30.46 15.86 -3.14
N TYR A 537 29.22 16.32 -3.08
CA TYR A 537 28.37 16.06 -1.93
C TYR A 537 27.00 15.51 -2.34
N LEU A 538 26.44 14.67 -1.48
CA LEU A 538 25.14 14.06 -1.65
C LEU A 538 24.29 14.33 -0.41
N PRO A 539 23.08 14.93 -0.54
CA PRO A 539 22.14 14.97 0.58
C PRO A 539 21.75 13.55 1.01
N ARG A 540 21.18 13.40 2.20
CA ARG A 540 20.50 12.15 2.59
C ARG A 540 19.65 11.63 1.44
N ASN A 541 19.85 10.36 1.08
CA ASN A 541 19.39 9.81 -0.18
C ASN A 541 18.48 8.59 -0.02
N ASP A 542 17.86 8.18 -1.12
CA ASP A 542 17.09 6.95 -1.26
C ASP A 542 17.79 5.90 -2.14
N ALA A 543 19.00 6.22 -2.63
CA ALA A 543 19.81 5.42 -3.54
C ALA A 543 19.08 4.92 -4.80
N ASN A 544 18.09 5.68 -5.26
CA ASN A 544 17.40 5.40 -6.52
C ASN A 544 18.00 6.14 -7.72
N GLY A 545 19.07 6.90 -7.51
CA GLY A 545 19.92 7.41 -8.58
C GLY A 545 20.71 6.31 -9.30
N ILE A 546 21.45 6.73 -10.32
CA ILE A 546 22.52 5.93 -10.89
C ILE A 546 23.79 6.17 -10.09
N TYR A 547 24.51 5.11 -9.73
CA TYR A 547 25.73 5.18 -8.94
C TYR A 547 26.87 4.40 -9.60
N PRO A 548 28.12 4.92 -9.56
CA PRO A 548 29.28 4.21 -10.08
C PRO A 548 29.42 2.80 -9.49
N GLY A 549 29.89 1.86 -10.30
CA GLY A 549 30.13 0.46 -9.92
C GLY A 549 28.87 -0.40 -9.84
N ASN A 550 27.68 0.17 -9.96
CA ASN A 550 26.43 -0.58 -10.02
C ASN A 550 26.15 -1.05 -11.45
N GLU A 551 25.65 -2.28 -11.58
CA GLU A 551 25.21 -2.86 -12.85
C GLU A 551 23.72 -2.60 -13.09
N TYR A 552 23.41 -2.03 -14.24
CA TYR A 552 22.06 -1.73 -14.67
C TYR A 552 21.72 -2.41 -15.99
N GLU A 553 20.49 -2.89 -16.11
CA GLU A 553 19.93 -3.45 -17.33
C GLU A 553 18.68 -2.67 -17.73
N LEU A 554 18.63 -2.21 -18.98
CA LEU A 554 17.47 -1.51 -19.52
C LEU A 554 16.59 -2.50 -20.29
N PHE A 555 15.30 -2.50 -19.98
CA PHE A 555 14.29 -3.25 -20.71
C PHE A 555 13.35 -2.30 -21.44
N TYR A 556 12.79 -2.75 -22.57
CA TYR A 556 11.55 -2.22 -23.12
C TYR A 556 10.47 -3.31 -23.13
N PHE A 557 9.20 -2.94 -23.11
CA PHE A 557 8.09 -3.89 -23.19
C PHE A 557 7.61 -4.06 -24.64
N ASP A 558 7.51 -5.30 -25.09
CA ASP A 558 6.88 -5.72 -26.35
C ASP A 558 5.73 -6.70 -26.04
N LEU A 559 5.00 -7.17 -27.06
CA LEU A 559 3.91 -8.14 -26.89
C LEU A 559 4.39 -9.43 -26.22
N ASN A 560 5.62 -9.86 -26.53
CA ASN A 560 6.27 -11.02 -25.91
C ASN A 560 6.85 -10.72 -24.51
N GLY A 561 6.52 -9.57 -23.90
CA GLY A 561 6.99 -9.15 -22.58
C GLY A 561 8.27 -8.31 -22.62
N TRP A 562 8.99 -8.31 -21.49
CA TRP A 562 10.21 -7.51 -21.31
C TRP A 562 11.36 -8.00 -22.21
N GLN A 563 11.87 -7.10 -23.05
CA GLN A 563 13.02 -7.33 -23.92
C GLN A 563 14.23 -6.55 -23.40
N SER A 564 15.35 -7.23 -23.19
CA SER A 564 16.59 -6.59 -22.73
C SER A 564 17.26 -5.78 -23.83
N LEU A 565 17.80 -4.63 -23.46
CA LEU A 565 18.68 -3.77 -24.27
C LEU A 565 20.14 -3.86 -23.79
N GLY A 566 20.44 -4.83 -22.92
CA GLY A 566 21.77 -5.12 -22.41
C GLY A 566 22.06 -4.54 -21.02
N CYS A 567 23.13 -5.06 -20.42
CA CYS A 567 23.65 -4.63 -19.12
C CYS A 567 24.81 -3.65 -19.30
N LYS A 568 24.92 -2.67 -18.39
CA LYS A 568 26.05 -1.73 -18.31
C LYS A 568 26.40 -1.48 -16.85
N ILE A 569 27.69 -1.41 -16.54
CA ILE A 569 28.18 -0.92 -15.26
C ILE A 569 28.30 0.60 -15.36
N ALA A 570 27.61 1.32 -14.49
CA ALA A 570 27.71 2.77 -14.45
C ALA A 570 29.12 3.18 -13.99
N THR A 571 29.75 4.10 -14.71
CA THR A 571 31.03 4.72 -14.33
C THR A 571 30.84 6.08 -13.64
N GLY A 572 29.62 6.61 -13.71
CA GLY A 572 29.21 7.90 -13.16
C GLY A 572 27.83 7.84 -12.53
N TYR A 573 27.21 9.01 -12.35
CA TYR A 573 25.88 9.15 -11.76
C TYR A 573 24.75 9.27 -12.81
N SER A 574 25.04 8.79 -14.02
CA SER A 574 24.10 8.62 -15.12
C SER A 574 24.57 7.45 -15.97
N ILE A 575 23.66 6.88 -16.76
CA ILE A 575 23.98 5.78 -17.67
C ILE A 575 23.30 6.02 -19.02
N GLU A 576 24.05 5.81 -20.09
CA GLU A 576 23.56 5.99 -21.46
C GLU A 576 23.25 4.64 -22.11
N PHE A 577 22.11 4.56 -22.79
CA PHE A 577 21.73 3.45 -23.66
C PHE A 577 21.45 3.99 -25.06
N GLU A 578 22.10 3.42 -26.07
CA GLU A 578 21.92 3.78 -27.47
C GLU A 578 20.98 2.79 -28.17
N ASN A 579 20.49 3.16 -29.36
CA ASN A 579 19.64 2.29 -30.19
C ASN A 579 18.39 1.76 -29.48
N VAL A 580 17.82 2.56 -28.58
CA VAL A 580 16.60 2.21 -27.85
C VAL A 580 15.38 2.43 -28.77
N PRO A 581 14.42 1.48 -28.86
CA PRO A 581 13.14 1.73 -29.55
C PRO A 581 12.46 3.01 -29.06
N SER A 582 11.56 3.58 -29.86
CA SER A 582 10.67 4.67 -29.41
C SER A 582 9.26 4.15 -29.15
N ASN A 583 8.40 4.99 -28.57
CA ASN A 583 7.00 4.63 -28.26
C ASN A 583 6.80 3.37 -27.39
N ALA A 584 7.75 3.08 -26.49
CA ALA A 584 7.69 1.91 -25.60
C ALA A 584 7.59 2.30 -24.12
N VAL A 585 7.17 1.34 -23.29
CA VAL A 585 7.41 1.34 -21.84
C VAL A 585 8.81 0.81 -21.59
N TYR A 586 9.56 1.46 -20.72
CA TYR A 586 10.90 1.03 -20.31
C TYR A 586 10.95 0.70 -18.82
N TRP A 587 11.90 -0.14 -18.43
CA TRP A 587 12.22 -0.45 -17.04
C TRP A 587 13.73 -0.54 -16.87
N LEU A 588 14.29 0.27 -15.97
CA LEU A 588 15.70 0.21 -15.62
C LEU A 588 15.87 -0.59 -14.33
N ARG A 589 16.49 -1.75 -14.44
CA ARG A 589 16.75 -2.64 -13.30
C ARG A 589 18.17 -2.44 -12.79
N ASN A 590 18.34 -2.39 -11.47
CA ASN A 590 19.66 -2.44 -10.82
C ASN A 590 19.88 -3.86 -10.28
N HIS A 591 20.95 -4.52 -10.74
CA HIS A 591 21.30 -5.89 -10.34
C HIS A 591 22.24 -5.95 -9.12
N THR A 592 22.75 -4.79 -8.68
CA THR A 592 23.67 -4.68 -7.55
C THR A 592 22.95 -4.37 -6.23
N VAL A 593 22.18 -3.28 -6.16
CA VAL A 593 21.55 -2.82 -4.91
C VAL A 593 20.12 -2.29 -5.09
N GLY A 594 19.40 -2.23 -3.98
CA GLY A 594 18.06 -1.66 -3.91
C GLY A 594 16.96 -2.55 -4.50
N LYS A 595 15.71 -2.21 -4.15
CA LYS A 595 14.51 -2.94 -4.60
C LYS A 595 13.46 -2.05 -5.28
N GLU A 596 13.56 -0.74 -5.08
CA GLU A 596 12.67 0.26 -5.66
C GLU A 596 13.03 0.50 -7.13
N GLU A 597 12.16 0.09 -8.04
CA GLU A 597 12.25 0.36 -9.49
C GLU A 597 10.84 0.64 -10.03
N ARG A 598 10.74 1.53 -11.02
CA ARG A 598 9.51 1.84 -11.74
C ARG A 598 9.69 1.80 -13.24
N ILE A 599 8.58 1.54 -13.93
CA ILE A 599 8.48 1.72 -15.36
C ILE A 599 8.45 3.20 -15.70
N PHE A 600 8.84 3.54 -16.92
CA PHE A 600 8.80 4.90 -17.43
C PHE A 600 8.58 4.92 -18.93
N THR A 601 8.13 6.06 -19.44
CA THR A 601 8.14 6.39 -20.87
C THR A 601 9.07 7.57 -21.11
N ILE A 602 9.37 7.86 -22.38
CA ILE A 602 10.11 9.07 -22.77
C ILE A 602 9.13 10.05 -23.39
N GLN A 603 8.99 11.22 -22.77
CA GLN A 603 8.14 12.32 -23.23
C GLN A 603 9.01 13.56 -23.40
N ASN A 604 9.06 14.12 -24.62
CA ASN A 604 9.89 15.28 -24.96
C ASN A 604 11.37 15.11 -24.55
N GLY A 605 11.93 13.92 -24.78
CA GLY A 605 13.32 13.59 -24.42
C GLY A 605 13.58 13.42 -22.92
N LYS A 606 12.53 13.43 -22.08
CA LYS A 606 12.66 13.28 -20.62
C LYS A 606 11.98 12.01 -20.13
N GLN A 607 12.55 11.43 -19.08
CA GLN A 607 11.96 10.30 -18.36
C GLN A 607 10.69 10.74 -17.62
N ARG A 608 9.57 10.05 -17.89
CA ARG A 608 8.32 10.15 -17.13
C ARG A 608 8.05 8.80 -16.48
N PHE A 609 8.11 8.74 -15.15
CA PHE A 609 7.76 7.54 -14.40
C PHE A 609 6.25 7.31 -14.37
N TRP A 610 5.86 6.04 -14.26
CA TRP A 610 4.49 5.58 -14.13
C TRP A 610 4.35 4.57 -13.01
#